data_AF-A0A1B8DHI2-F1
#
_entry.id   AF-A0A1B8DHI2-F1
#
_cell.length_a   1.000
_cell.length_b   1.000
_cell.length_c   1.000
_cell.angle_alpha   90.00
_cell.angle_beta   90.00
_cell.angle_gamma   90.00
#
_symmetry.space_group_name_H-M   'P 1'
#
loop_
_entity.id
_entity.type
_entity.pdbx_description
1 polymer ?
#
loop_
_entity_poly.entity_id
_entity_poly.type
_entity_poly.pdbx_seq_one_letter_code
_entity_poly.pdbx_strand_id
1 'polypeptide(L)'
;MPAPSKVAPTGKVTTYTGPKTFSHRLVGGLVLFYFISYAAKGYIVPGSAIYEALQKSWPGGAAHYLWLQEKIFVPVIAIHGVETAIMAYRLAGAGVGAGSGLWWKWIASCWIEGVGSHQRLSALIKGE
;
A
#
# COMPACT_ATOMS: atom_id res chain seq x y z
N MET A 1 19.79 -19.19 33.97
CA MET A 1 19.10 -18.12 33.22
C MET A 1 18.23 -18.80 32.17
N PRO A 2 16.89 -18.73 32.22
CA PRO A 2 16.05 -19.31 31.17
C PRO A 2 16.31 -18.57 29.86
N ALA A 3 16.29 -19.31 28.74
CA ALA A 3 16.44 -18.73 27.41
C ALA A 3 15.35 -17.67 27.16
N PRO A 4 15.66 -16.55 26.49
CA PRO A 4 14.66 -15.53 26.19
C PRO A 4 13.51 -16.17 25.40
N SER A 5 12.29 -16.01 25.92
CA SER A 5 11.07 -16.43 25.24
C SER A 5 11.05 -15.83 23.83
N LYS A 6 10.94 -16.68 22.80
CA LYS A 6 10.79 -16.26 21.41
C LYS A 6 9.42 -15.62 21.13
N VAL A 7 8.52 -15.61 22.12
CA VAL A 7 7.17 -15.08 21.99
C VAL A 7 7.14 -13.71 22.64
N ALA A 8 6.87 -12.68 21.82
CA ALA A 8 6.70 -11.32 22.31
C ALA A 8 5.51 -11.25 23.28
N PRO A 9 5.55 -10.36 24.30
CA PRO A 9 4.39 -10.12 25.16
C PRO A 9 3.16 -9.77 24.33
N THR A 10 1.97 -10.17 24.79
CA THR A 10 0.70 -9.79 24.16
C THR A 10 0.66 -8.28 23.89
N GLY A 11 0.41 -7.90 22.64
CA GLY A 11 0.43 -6.50 22.20
C GLY A 11 1.77 -5.98 21.68
N LYS A 12 2.89 -6.69 21.85
CA LYS A 12 4.18 -6.33 21.22
C LYS A 12 4.36 -7.03 19.87
N VAL A 13 4.46 -6.25 18.81
CA VAL A 13 4.74 -6.74 17.46
C VAL A 13 6.25 -6.70 17.21
N THR A 14 6.85 -7.86 16.90
CA THR A 14 8.30 -7.98 16.65
C THR A 14 8.62 -8.48 15.23
N THR A 15 7.60 -8.85 14.47
CA THR A 15 7.75 -9.44 13.12
C THR A 15 6.90 -8.70 12.10
N TYR A 16 7.31 -8.82 10.84
CA TYR A 16 6.55 -8.35 9.69
C TYR A 16 5.93 -9.56 9.00
N THR A 17 4.66 -9.44 8.60
CA THR A 17 4.01 -10.42 7.73
C THR A 17 3.51 -9.74 6.46
N GLY A 18 3.92 -10.27 5.31
CA GLY A 18 3.49 -9.77 4.01
C GLY A 18 2.05 -10.18 3.65
N PRO A 19 1.53 -9.69 2.51
CA PRO A 19 0.18 -10.01 2.02
C PRO A 19 -0.09 -11.53 1.95
N LYS A 20 -1.03 -12.01 2.76
CA LYS A 20 -1.35 -13.45 2.88
C LYS A 20 -2.43 -13.90 1.91
N THR A 21 -3.48 -13.08 1.74
CA THR A 21 -4.64 -13.45 0.92
C THR A 21 -4.51 -12.95 -0.51
N PHE A 22 -5.29 -13.55 -1.42
CA PHE A 22 -5.43 -13.05 -2.79
C PHE A 22 -5.92 -11.60 -2.80
N SER A 23 -6.89 -11.26 -1.94
CA SER A 23 -7.43 -9.89 -1.85
C SER A 23 -6.38 -8.86 -1.45
N HIS A 24 -5.50 -9.17 -0.49
CA HIS A 24 -4.40 -8.26 -0.12
C HIS A 24 -3.46 -8.00 -1.30
N ARG A 25 -3.09 -9.07 -2.02
CA ARG A 25 -2.20 -8.97 -3.19
C ARG A 25 -2.84 -8.23 -4.34
N LEU A 26 -4.13 -8.47 -4.59
CA LEU A 26 -4.88 -7.81 -5.66
C LEU A 26 -4.98 -6.31 -5.40
N VAL A 27 -5.42 -5.91 -4.21
CA VAL A 27 -5.59 -4.48 -3.87
C VAL A 27 -4.23 -3.76 -3.90
N GLY A 28 -3.22 -4.32 -3.23
CA GLY A 28 -1.87 -3.74 -3.26
C GLY A 28 -1.28 -3.66 -4.66
N GLY A 29 -1.51 -4.69 -5.48
CA GLY A 29 -1.08 -4.71 -6.88
C GLY A 29 -1.75 -3.63 -7.72
N LEU A 30 -3.06 -3.39 -7.54
CA LEU A 30 -3.80 -2.36 -8.26
C LEU A 30 -3.34 -0.95 -7.88
N VAL A 31 -3.09 -0.69 -6.60
CA VAL A 31 -2.55 0.61 -6.13
C VAL A 31 -1.14 0.84 -6.65
N LEU A 32 -0.28 -0.18 -6.59
CA LEU A 32 1.08 -0.10 -7.14
C LEU A 32 1.06 0.15 -8.65
N PHE A 33 0.21 -0.59 -9.37
CA PHE A 33 -0.01 -0.38 -10.80
C PHE A 33 -0.47 1.05 -11.09
N TYR A 34 -1.37 1.60 -10.29
CA TYR A 34 -1.83 2.98 -10.43
C TYR A 34 -0.68 3.99 -10.25
N PHE A 35 0.14 3.85 -9.19
CA PHE A 35 1.27 4.76 -8.97
C PHE A 35 2.29 4.71 -10.12
N ILE A 36 2.62 3.52 -10.60
CA ILE A 36 3.51 3.34 -11.76
C ILE A 36 2.88 3.97 -13.00
N SER A 37 1.59 3.73 -13.24
CA SER A 37 0.86 4.28 -14.39
C SER A 37 0.83 5.80 -14.36
N TYR A 38 0.61 6.41 -13.19
CA TYR A 38 0.62 7.86 -13.01
C TYR A 38 2.02 8.43 -13.20
N ALA A 39 3.05 7.79 -12.67
CA ALA A 39 4.45 8.21 -12.86
C ALA A 39 4.88 8.12 -14.34
N ALA A 40 4.38 7.12 -15.08
CA ALA A 40 4.69 6.90 -16.49
C ALA A 40 3.80 7.72 -17.46
N LYS A 41 2.80 8.47 -16.98
CA LYS A 41 1.81 9.14 -17.83
C LYS A 41 2.39 10.09 -18.87
N GLY A 42 3.55 10.70 -18.58
CA GLY A 42 4.26 11.58 -19.51
C GLY A 42 4.75 10.89 -20.79
N TYR A 43 4.82 9.56 -20.81
CA TYR A 43 5.15 8.78 -22.00
C TYR A 43 3.92 8.42 -22.85
N ILE A 44 2.71 8.74 -22.38
CA ILE A 44 1.45 8.49 -23.07
C ILE A 44 1.11 9.74 -23.90
N VAL A 45 1.80 9.88 -25.02
CA VAL A 45 1.65 10.98 -25.98
C VAL A 45 1.05 10.49 -27.30
N PRO A 46 0.33 11.33 -28.06
CA PRO A 46 -0.22 10.94 -29.37
C PRO A 46 0.81 10.25 -30.28
N GLY A 47 0.41 9.15 -30.93
CA GLY A 47 1.29 8.33 -31.75
C GLY A 47 2.14 7.30 -30.98
N SER A 48 2.19 7.34 -29.65
CA SER A 48 2.81 6.27 -28.87
C SER A 48 1.91 5.02 -28.85
N ALA A 49 2.51 3.83 -28.81
CA ALA A 49 1.74 2.58 -28.81
C ALA A 49 0.72 2.50 -27.66
N ILE A 50 1.07 3.04 -26.49
CA ILE A 50 0.17 3.07 -25.32
C ILE A 50 -0.97 4.06 -25.55
N TYR A 51 -0.69 5.24 -26.10
CA TYR A 51 -1.72 6.22 -26.42
C TYR A 51 -2.73 5.65 -27.42
N GLU A 52 -2.28 5.06 -28.51
CA GLU A 52 -3.16 4.48 -29.53
C GLU A 52 -3.99 3.31 -28.98
N ALA A 53 -3.39 2.46 -28.13
CA ALA A 53 -4.10 1.39 -27.46
C ALA A 53 -5.21 1.93 -26.55
N LEU A 54 -4.92 2.92 -25.71
CA LEU A 54 -5.91 3.57 -24.85
C LEU A 54 -6.98 4.28 -25.67
N GLN A 55 -6.60 4.97 -26.75
CA GLN A 55 -7.54 5.67 -27.62
C GLN A 55 -8.57 4.71 -28.23
N LYS A 56 -8.14 3.49 -28.59
CA LYS A 56 -9.00 2.45 -29.18
C LYS A 56 -9.84 1.70 -28.15
N SER A 57 -9.31 1.43 -26.96
CA SER A 57 -9.88 0.46 -26.02
C SER A 57 -10.38 1.02 -24.70
N TRP A 58 -9.88 2.19 -24.27
CA TRP A 58 -10.30 2.82 -23.03
C TRP A 58 -11.61 3.59 -23.24
N PRO A 59 -12.62 3.44 -22.37
CA PRO A 59 -13.83 4.26 -22.43
C PRO A 59 -13.49 5.75 -22.39
N GLY A 60 -13.84 6.51 -23.42
CA GLY A 60 -13.47 7.94 -23.54
C GLY A 60 -12.05 8.22 -24.07
N GLY A 61 -11.30 7.18 -24.46
CA GLY A 61 -10.00 7.28 -25.11
C GLY A 61 -8.85 7.69 -24.17
N ALA A 62 -7.69 7.96 -24.77
CA ALA A 62 -6.46 8.27 -24.04
C ALA A 62 -6.57 9.57 -23.22
N ALA A 63 -7.27 10.58 -23.75
CA ALA A 63 -7.50 11.84 -23.04
C ALA A 63 -8.29 11.64 -21.74
N HIS A 64 -9.34 10.81 -21.78
CA HIS A 64 -10.12 10.50 -20.57
C HIS A 64 -9.29 9.70 -19.56
N TYR A 65 -8.47 8.74 -20.01
CA TYR A 65 -7.55 8.01 -19.14
C TYR A 65 -6.58 8.94 -18.39
N LEU A 66 -5.93 9.86 -19.12
CA LEU A 66 -5.00 10.82 -18.53
C LEU A 66 -5.71 11.78 -17.56
N TRP A 67 -6.89 12.28 -17.92
CA TRP A 67 -7.72 13.06 -17.02
C TRP A 67 -8.06 12.30 -15.74
N LEU A 68 -8.44 11.03 -15.86
CA LEU A 68 -8.80 10.20 -14.72
C LEU A 68 -7.61 10.00 -13.78
N GLN A 69 -6.42 9.76 -14.33
CA GLN A 69 -5.19 9.68 -13.55
C GLN A 69 -4.94 10.95 -12.73
N GLU A 70 -5.05 12.14 -13.33
CA GLU A 70 -4.89 13.43 -12.63
C GLU A 70 -5.93 13.62 -11.52
N LYS A 71 -7.19 13.27 -11.79
CA LYS A 71 -8.27 13.47 -10.82
C LYS A 71 -8.19 12.53 -9.63
N ILE A 72 -7.74 11.31 -9.82
CA ILE A 72 -7.68 10.29 -8.76
C ILE A 72 -6.41 10.42 -7.91
N PHE A 73 -5.35 11.07 -8.40
CA PHE A 73 -4.04 11.04 -7.75
C PHE A 73 -4.05 11.65 -6.35
N VAL A 74 -4.58 12.87 -6.23
CA VAL A 74 -4.66 13.56 -4.93
C VAL A 74 -5.50 12.77 -3.93
N PRO A 75 -6.71 12.27 -4.28
CA PRO A 75 -7.47 11.36 -3.42
C PRO A 75 -6.69 10.11 -2.96
N VAL A 76 -6.00 9.41 -3.87
CA VAL A 76 -5.25 8.18 -3.52
C VAL A 76 -4.13 8.50 -2.54
N ILE A 77 -3.34 9.54 -2.82
CA ILE A 77 -2.26 10.00 -1.94
C ILE A 77 -2.80 10.38 -0.56
N ALA A 78 -3.92 11.11 -0.51
CA ALA A 78 -4.52 11.53 0.75
C ALA A 78 -5.01 10.35 1.58
N ILE A 79 -5.74 9.40 0.97
CA ILE A 79 -6.28 8.22 1.65
C ILE A 79 -5.13 7.36 2.21
N HIS A 80 -4.15 7.01 1.37
CA HIS A 80 -3.02 6.17 1.78
C HIS A 80 -2.12 6.89 2.80
N GLY A 81 -2.03 8.22 2.75
CA GLY A 81 -1.38 9.04 3.77
C GLY A 81 -2.05 8.95 5.12
N VAL A 82 -3.38 9.06 5.16
CA VAL A 82 -4.17 8.90 6.39
C VAL A 82 -4.04 7.48 6.94
N GLU A 83 -4.18 6.44 6.10
CA GLU A 83 -3.99 5.05 6.52
C GLU A 83 -2.59 4.82 7.10
N THR A 84 -1.57 5.36 6.46
CA THR A 84 -0.18 5.24 6.93
C THR A 84 0.05 5.97 8.25
N ALA A 85 -0.57 7.14 8.47
CA ALA A 85 -0.52 7.85 9.74
C ALA A 85 -1.21 7.03 10.86
N ILE A 86 -2.37 6.44 10.58
CA ILE A 86 -3.06 5.52 11.50
C ILE A 86 -2.18 4.30 11.77
N MET A 87 -1.49 3.77 10.76
CA MET A 87 -0.57 2.64 10.91
C MET A 87 0.59 2.99 11.83
N ALA A 88 1.20 4.16 11.66
CA ALA A 88 2.28 4.64 12.52
C ALA A 88 1.82 4.72 13.99
N TYR A 89 0.62 5.26 14.25
CA TYR A 89 0.03 5.32 15.58
C TYR A 89 -0.17 3.91 16.18
N ARG A 90 -0.73 2.98 15.40
CA ARG A 90 -0.95 1.60 15.83
C ARG A 90 0.35 0.84 16.12
N LEU A 91 1.39 1.06 15.32
CA LEU A 91 2.72 0.47 15.51
C LEU A 91 3.36 0.97 16.81
N ALA A 92 3.24 2.27 17.11
CA ALA A 92 3.72 2.82 18.37
C ALA A 92 3.01 2.17 19.57
N GLY A 93 1.67 2.03 19.50
CA GLY A 93 0.89 1.31 20.50
C GLY A 93 1.26 -0.18 20.62
N ALA A 94 1.72 -0.79 19.54
CA ALA A 94 2.19 -2.18 19.49
C ALA A 94 3.69 -2.34 19.84
N GLY A 95 4.35 -1.29 20.35
CA GLY A 95 5.74 -1.33 20.79
C GLY A 95 6.77 -1.38 19.66
N VAL A 96 6.39 -1.07 18.42
CA VAL A 96 7.30 -0.97 17.28
C VAL A 96 7.90 0.43 17.24
N GLY A 97 9.21 0.55 17.45
CA GLY A 97 9.92 1.82 17.44
C GLY A 97 9.84 2.52 16.08
N ALA A 98 9.46 3.80 16.07
CA ALA A 98 9.39 4.62 14.87
C ALA A 98 10.74 4.68 14.15
N GLY A 99 10.73 4.62 12.82
CA GLY A 99 11.94 4.62 11.99
C GLY A 99 12.75 3.32 12.01
N SER A 100 12.40 2.33 12.83
CA SER A 100 13.04 1.01 12.78
C SER A 100 12.80 0.30 11.45
N GLY A 101 13.65 -0.68 11.10
CA GLY A 101 13.46 -1.47 9.89
C GLY A 101 12.12 -2.23 9.87
N LEU A 102 11.61 -2.64 11.04
CA LEU A 102 10.28 -3.24 11.16
C LEU A 102 9.18 -2.22 10.90
N TRP A 103 9.32 -1.01 11.44
CA TRP A 103 8.38 0.08 11.22
C TRP A 103 8.25 0.42 9.74
N TRP A 104 9.38 0.59 9.03
CA TRP A 104 9.35 0.89 7.59
C TRP A 104 8.71 -0.21 6.74
N LYS A 105 8.90 -1.49 7.10
CA LYS A 105 8.22 -2.60 6.40
C LYS A 105 6.70 -2.47 6.49
N TRP A 106 6.17 -2.15 7.67
CA TRP A 106 4.74 -1.94 7.87
C TRP A 106 4.22 -0.67 7.20
N ILE A 107 4.98 0.42 7.27
CA ILE A 107 4.62 1.70 6.65
C ILE A 107 4.59 1.60 5.13
N ALA A 108 5.64 1.05 4.50
CA ALA A 108 5.69 0.87 3.05
C ALA A 108 4.60 -0.08 2.56
N SER A 109 4.34 -1.15 3.31
CA SER A 109 3.25 -2.08 3.02
C SER A 109 1.87 -1.41 3.14
N CYS A 110 1.65 -0.58 4.16
CA CYS A 110 0.41 0.17 4.33
C CYS A 110 0.21 1.19 3.22
N TRP A 111 1.26 1.90 2.82
CA TRP A 111 1.21 2.83 1.70
C TRP A 111 0.76 2.18 0.38
N ILE A 112 1.09 0.90 0.16
CA ILE A 112 0.72 0.17 -1.07
C ILE A 112 -0.61 -0.55 -0.93
N GLU A 113 -0.88 -1.20 0.20
CA GLU A 113 -2.04 -2.09 0.38
C GLU A 113 -3.21 -1.47 1.13
N GLY A 114 -2.99 -0.35 1.82
CA GLY A 114 -3.96 0.28 2.71
C GLY A 114 -4.46 -0.68 3.80
N VAL A 115 -5.79 -0.80 3.88
CA VAL A 115 -6.54 -1.69 4.78
C VAL A 115 -5.98 -3.12 4.94
N GLY A 116 -5.43 -3.72 3.88
CA GLY A 116 -4.89 -5.09 3.96
C GLY A 116 -3.77 -5.22 4.99
N SER A 117 -2.90 -4.21 5.08
CA SER A 117 -1.84 -4.15 6.09
C SER A 117 -2.40 -4.02 7.52
N HIS A 118 -3.46 -3.23 7.69
CA HIS A 118 -4.13 -3.03 8.98
C HIS A 118 -4.77 -4.31 9.51
N GLN A 119 -5.35 -5.13 8.64
CA GLN A 119 -5.91 -6.43 9.00
C GLN A 119 -4.83 -7.40 9.48
N ARG A 120 -3.67 -7.42 8.80
CA ARG A 120 -2.53 -8.27 9.21
C ARG A 120 -1.93 -7.83 10.54
N LEU A 121 -1.80 -6.52 10.76
CA LEU A 121 -1.34 -6.02 12.07
C LEU A 121 -2.34 -6.40 13.17
N SER A 122 -3.65 -6.29 12.91
CA SER A 122 -4.68 -6.72 13.88
C SER A 122 -4.58 -8.19 14.22
N ALA A 123 -4.39 -9.07 13.24
CA ALA A 123 -4.22 -10.51 13.45
C ALA A 123 -3.01 -10.78 14.36
N LEU A 124 -1.86 -10.16 14.09
CA LEU A 124 -0.67 -10.30 14.93
C LEU A 124 -0.87 -9.81 16.36
N ILE A 125 -1.57 -8.69 16.56
CA ILE A 125 -1.88 -8.16 17.90
C ILE A 125 -2.79 -9.12 18.67
N LYS A 126 -3.73 -9.79 17.98
CA LYS A 126 -4.65 -10.78 18.55
C LYS A 126 -4.01 -12.16 18.77
N GLY A 127 -2.84 -12.43 18.18
CA GLY A 127 -2.19 -13.74 18.22
C GLY A 127 -2.74 -14.75 17.20
N GLU A 128 -3.32 -14.26 16.10
CA GLU A 128 -3.82 -15.03 14.95
C GLU A 128 -2.78 -15.12 13.80
#